data_AF-A0A969JFG9-F1
#
_entry.id   AF-A0A969JFG9-F1
#
_cell.length_a   1.000
_cell.length_b   1.000
_cell.length_c   1.000
_cell.angle_alpha   90.00
_cell.angle_beta   90.00
_cell.angle_gamma   90.00
#
_symmetry.space_group_name_H-M   'P 1'
#
loop_
_entity.id
_entity.type
_entity.pdbx_description
1 polymer ?
#
loop_
_entity_poly.entity_id
_entity_poly.type
_entity_poly.pdbx_seq_one_letter_code
_entity_poly.pdbx_strand_id
1 'polypeptide(L)'
;MFQSIWDDVKREFQHGNMVTRIIIANCFVFVVMVIANLVLHIPGSSNQTIYENIIQFFSMPRDGWFWLTHPWAVITSGFLHVDFGHVFWNMIAFYWFGRIVGDLLGNHRILPLYIASVIVGNLVFFSYF
;
A
#
# COMPACT_ATOMS: atom_id res chain seq x y z
N MET A 1 9.08 -19.95 24.25
CA MET A 1 9.97 -19.15 23.37
C MET A 1 9.13 -18.40 22.32
N PHE A 2 8.00 -17.82 22.75
CA PHE A 2 7.20 -16.91 21.93
C PHE A 2 7.43 -15.53 22.53
N GLN A 3 8.30 -14.72 21.92
CA GLN A 3 8.17 -13.28 22.14
C GLN A 3 6.80 -12.87 21.59
N SER A 4 6.23 -11.80 22.14
CA SER A 4 4.95 -11.31 21.63
C SER A 4 5.12 -11.05 20.12
N ILE A 5 4.14 -11.43 19.29
CA ILE A 5 4.13 -11.11 17.85
C ILE A 5 4.43 -9.62 17.63
N TRP A 6 3.99 -8.80 18.58
CA TRP A 6 4.27 -7.37 18.64
C TRP A 6 5.77 -7.03 18.74
N ASP A 7 6.53 -7.76 19.56
CA ASP A 7 7.96 -7.54 19.74
C ASP A 7 8.73 -7.95 18.48
N ASP A 8 8.31 -9.01 17.79
CA ASP A 8 8.89 -9.43 16.51
C ASP A 8 8.62 -8.38 15.42
N VAL A 9 7.39 -7.89 15.28
CA VAL A 9 7.05 -6.82 14.33
C VAL A 9 7.84 -5.55 14.64
N LYS A 10 7.94 -5.17 15.93
CA LYS A 10 8.70 -4.00 16.35
C LYS A 10 10.20 -4.15 16.05
N ARG A 11 10.77 -5.34 16.28
CA ARG A 11 12.16 -5.66 15.97
C ARG A 11 12.43 -5.57 14.48
N GLU A 12 11.58 -6.18 13.64
CA GLU A 12 11.72 -6.11 12.18
C GLU A 12 11.52 -4.69 11.65
N PHE A 13 10.66 -3.89 12.26
CA PHE A 13 10.51 -2.49 11.89
C PHE A 13 11.74 -1.65 12.25
N GLN A 14 12.39 -1.93 13.39
CA GLN A 14 13.56 -1.19 13.86
C GLN A 14 14.87 -1.63 13.20
N HIS A 15 15.06 -2.93 13.01
CA HIS A 15 16.31 -3.54 12.55
C HIS A 15 16.21 -4.24 11.19
N GLY A 16 15.02 -4.45 10.65
CA GLY A 16 14.82 -5.10 9.36
C GLY A 16 15.16 -4.21 8.17
N ASN A 17 15.38 -4.87 7.03
CA ASN A 17 15.60 -4.26 5.71
C ASN A 17 14.38 -3.42 5.29
N MET A 18 14.59 -2.35 4.52
CA MET A 18 13.54 -1.44 4.05
C MET A 18 12.43 -2.18 3.31
N VAL A 19 12.77 -3.24 2.57
CA VAL A 19 11.80 -4.12 1.91
C VAL A 19 10.78 -4.66 2.91
N THR A 20 11.24 -5.24 4.02
CA THR A 20 10.37 -5.79 5.08
C THR A 20 9.49 -4.69 5.68
N ARG A 21 10.02 -3.49 5.89
CA ARG A 21 9.25 -2.35 6.45
C ARG A 21 8.10 -1.93 5.53
N ILE A 22 8.35 -1.86 4.22
CA ILE A 22 7.34 -1.53 3.22
C ILE A 22 6.27 -2.62 3.14
N ILE A 23 6.66 -3.91 3.23
CA ILE A 23 5.71 -5.02 3.28
C ILE A 23 4.81 -4.91 4.51
N ILE A 24 5.40 -4.67 5.69
CA ILE A 24 4.63 -4.48 6.94
C ILE A 24 3.66 -3.32 6.79
N ALA A 25 4.08 -2.19 6.21
CA ALA A 25 3.21 -1.03 5.98
C ALA A 25 2.03 -1.37 5.04
N ASN A 26 2.29 -2.05 3.92
CA ASN A 26 1.24 -2.47 2.98
C ASN A 26 0.25 -3.45 3.63
N CYS A 27 0.75 -4.45 4.37
CA CYS A 27 -0.09 -5.39 5.11
C CYS A 27 -0.93 -4.67 6.17
N PHE A 28 -0.37 -3.71 6.90
CA PHE A 28 -1.09 -2.92 7.89
C PHE A 28 -2.23 -2.13 7.25
N VAL A 29 -1.95 -1.40 6.17
CA VAL A 29 -2.97 -0.64 5.42
C VAL A 29 -4.07 -1.57 4.92
N PHE A 30 -3.71 -2.72 4.34
CA PHE A 30 -4.69 -3.71 3.87
C PHE A 30 -5.60 -4.20 5.01
N VAL A 31 -5.04 -4.58 6.16
CA VAL A 31 -5.83 -5.03 7.33
C VAL A 31 -6.77 -3.94 7.81
N VAL A 32 -6.30 -2.69 7.90
CA VAL A 32 -7.15 -1.54 8.28
C VAL A 32 -8.30 -1.37 7.30
N MET A 33 -8.05 -1.47 6.00
CA MET A 33 -9.08 -1.34 4.97
C MET A 33 -10.09 -2.49 5.00
N VAL A 34 -9.65 -3.71 5.25
CA VAL A 34 -10.54 -4.87 5.42
C VAL A 34 -11.43 -4.72 6.66
N ILE A 35 -10.86 -4.26 7.79
CA ILE A 35 -11.64 -3.99 9.00
C ILE A 35 -12.64 -2.85 8.76
N ALA A 36 -12.22 -1.77 8.10
CA ALA A 36 -13.10 -0.67 7.73
C ALA A 36 -14.25 -1.15 6.82
N ASN A 37 -13.96 -1.99 5.83
CA ASN A 37 -14.98 -2.61 4.99
C ASN A 37 -15.95 -3.45 5.82
N LEU A 38 -15.46 -4.31 6.71
CA LEU A 38 -16.30 -5.16 7.56
C LEU A 38 -17.22 -4.36 8.49
N VAL A 39 -16.72 -3.27 9.08
CA VAL A 39 -17.49 -2.40 10.00
C VAL A 39 -18.54 -1.58 9.24
N LEU A 40 -18.21 -1.12 8.03
CA LEU A 40 -19.10 -0.27 7.23
C LEU A 40 -20.08 -1.07 6.36
N HIS A 41 -19.77 -2.31 6.03
CA HIS A 41 -20.61 -3.19 5.20
C HIS A 41 -21.55 -4.03 6.07
N ILE A 42 -22.43 -3.36 6.83
CA ILE A 42 -23.51 -4.01 7.57
C ILE A 42 -24.75 -4.05 6.66
N PRO A 43 -25.28 -5.25 6.33
CA PRO A 43 -26.48 -5.38 5.48
C PRO A 43 -27.65 -4.57 6.04
N GLY A 44 -28.21 -3.66 5.24
CA GLY A 44 -29.32 -2.78 5.63
C GLY A 44 -28.94 -1.36 6.06
N SER A 45 -27.65 -0.99 6.02
CA SER A 45 -27.19 0.38 6.26
C SER A 45 -26.78 1.09 4.96
N SER A 46 -27.02 2.40 4.87
CA SER A 46 -26.54 3.26 3.76
C SER A 46 -25.02 3.54 3.83
N ASN A 47 -24.27 2.76 4.63
CA ASN A 47 -22.86 3.01 4.93
C ASN A 47 -21.92 2.50 3.83
N GLN A 48 -22.44 1.76 2.84
CA GLN A 48 -21.65 1.32 1.70
C GLN A 48 -21.04 2.51 0.92
N THR A 49 -21.77 3.62 0.81
CA THR A 49 -21.28 4.86 0.19
C THR A 49 -20.11 5.49 0.98
N ILE A 50 -20.03 5.27 2.29
CA ILE A 50 -18.92 5.81 3.11
C ILE A 50 -17.61 5.10 2.79
N TYR A 51 -17.64 3.76 2.68
CA TYR A 51 -16.45 2.98 2.31
C TYR A 51 -15.97 3.33 0.90
N GLU A 52 -16.90 3.47 -0.05
CA GLU A 52 -16.59 3.89 -1.42
C GLU A 52 -15.95 5.28 -1.46
N ASN A 53 -16.46 6.24 -0.69
CA ASN A 53 -15.86 7.57 -0.58
C ASN A 53 -14.44 7.53 0.02
N ILE A 54 -14.20 6.70 1.03
CA ILE A 54 -12.86 6.52 1.60
C ILE A 54 -11.90 5.98 0.54
N ILE A 55 -12.31 4.93 -0.17
CA ILE A 55 -11.50 4.35 -1.25
C ILE A 55 -11.24 5.41 -2.33
N GLN A 56 -12.25 6.15 -2.79
CA GLN A 56 -12.09 7.20 -3.79
C GLN A 56 -11.17 8.34 -3.33
N PHE A 57 -11.15 8.66 -2.04
CA PHE A 57 -10.30 9.71 -1.49
C PHE A 57 -8.82 9.35 -1.44
N PHE A 58 -8.50 8.06 -1.25
CA PHE A 58 -7.13 7.55 -1.19
C PHE A 58 -6.65 6.88 -2.47
N SER A 59 -7.57 6.47 -3.34
CA SER A 59 -7.28 5.98 -4.68
C SER A 59 -7.19 7.13 -5.66
N MET A 60 -6.62 6.85 -6.82
CA MET A 60 -6.43 7.85 -7.84
C MET A 60 -7.60 7.78 -8.83
N PRO A 61 -8.55 8.74 -8.81
CA PRO A 61 -9.61 8.77 -9.79
C PRO A 61 -9.09 9.26 -11.13
N ARG A 62 -9.87 8.96 -12.17
CA ARG A 62 -9.56 9.22 -13.57
C ARG A 62 -9.45 10.71 -13.91
N ASP A 63 -10.07 11.58 -13.12
CA ASP A 63 -10.13 13.01 -13.40
C ASP A 63 -8.82 13.72 -13.04
N GLY A 64 -8.15 14.29 -14.06
CA GLY A 64 -6.88 15.02 -13.88
C GLY A 64 -6.98 16.23 -12.93
N TRP A 65 -8.17 16.80 -12.74
CA TRP A 65 -8.39 17.87 -11.76
C TRP A 65 -8.31 17.37 -10.31
N PHE A 66 -8.71 16.13 -10.07
CA PHE A 66 -8.66 15.53 -8.74
C PHE A 66 -7.20 15.34 -8.27
N TRP A 67 -6.26 15.08 -9.18
CA TRP A 67 -4.83 14.98 -8.85
C TRP A 67 -4.26 16.26 -8.25
N LEU A 68 -4.59 17.42 -8.82
CA LEU A 68 -4.08 18.71 -8.34
C LEU A 68 -4.63 19.06 -6.95
N THR A 69 -5.84 18.58 -6.65
CA THR A 69 -6.50 18.83 -5.37
C THR A 69 -6.15 17.78 -4.30
N HIS A 70 -5.77 16.57 -4.71
CA HIS A 70 -5.47 15.43 -3.84
C HIS A 70 -4.09 14.81 -4.16
N PRO A 71 -2.98 15.56 -4.01
CA PRO A 71 -1.64 15.09 -4.38
C PRO A 71 -1.18 13.86 -3.60
N TRP A 72 -1.73 13.60 -2.41
CA TRP A 72 -1.46 12.39 -1.63
C TRP A 72 -1.94 11.12 -2.33
N ALA A 73 -2.99 11.20 -3.17
CA ALA A 73 -3.57 10.06 -3.87
C ALA A 73 -2.54 9.32 -4.74
N VAL A 74 -1.56 10.07 -5.27
CA VAL A 74 -0.45 9.51 -6.07
C VAL A 74 0.38 8.52 -5.27
N ILE A 75 0.62 8.80 -3.98
CA ILE A 75 1.41 7.93 -3.11
C ILE A 75 0.52 6.88 -2.45
N THR A 76 -0.66 7.27 -1.94
CA THR A 76 -1.54 6.38 -1.20
C THR A 76 -2.13 5.28 -2.09
N SER A 77 -2.31 5.52 -3.39
CA SER A 77 -2.77 4.50 -4.33
C SER A 77 -1.85 3.28 -4.37
N GLY A 78 -0.53 3.46 -4.18
CA GLY A 78 0.44 2.37 -4.15
C GLY A 78 0.32 1.42 -2.95
N PHE A 79 -0.41 1.82 -1.90
CA PHE A 79 -0.63 1.02 -0.70
C PHE A 79 -2.04 0.39 -0.65
N LEU A 80 -2.96 0.87 -1.48
CA LEU A 80 -4.32 0.35 -1.53
C LEU A 80 -4.39 -0.94 -2.33
N HIS A 81 -4.96 -1.97 -1.71
CA HIS A 81 -5.18 -3.27 -2.35
C HIS A 81 -6.63 -3.69 -2.11
N VAL A 82 -7.32 -4.08 -3.19
CA VAL A 82 -8.76 -4.37 -3.16
C VAL A 82 -9.04 -5.76 -2.62
N ASP A 83 -8.18 -6.73 -2.92
CA ASP A 83 -8.37 -8.12 -2.56
C ASP A 83 -7.09 -8.79 -2.04
N PHE A 84 -7.31 -9.89 -1.33
CA PHE A 84 -6.25 -10.65 -0.69
C PHE A 84 -5.25 -11.25 -1.68
N GLY A 85 -5.72 -11.74 -2.84
CA GLY A 85 -4.84 -12.34 -3.85
C GLY A 85 -3.85 -11.32 -4.40
N HIS A 86 -4.33 -10.12 -4.71
CA HIS A 86 -3.49 -9.05 -5.25
C HIS A 86 -2.43 -8.62 -4.23
N VAL A 87 -2.77 -8.36 -2.96
CA VAL A 87 -1.76 -7.99 -1.96
C VAL A 87 -0.77 -9.11 -1.70
N PHE A 88 -1.23 -10.37 -1.64
CA PHE A 88 -0.37 -11.52 -1.38
C PHE A 88 0.73 -11.68 -2.46
N TRP A 89 0.33 -11.68 -3.74
CA TRP A 89 1.29 -11.81 -4.84
C TRP A 89 2.20 -10.60 -4.97
N ASN A 90 1.69 -9.39 -4.74
CA ASN A 90 2.51 -8.18 -4.73
C ASN A 90 3.59 -8.23 -3.64
N MET A 91 3.25 -8.65 -2.42
CA MET A 91 4.22 -8.71 -1.33
C MET A 91 5.29 -9.79 -1.55
N ILE A 92 4.94 -10.93 -2.16
CA ILE A 92 5.93 -11.95 -2.53
C ILE A 92 6.88 -11.43 -3.61
N ALA A 93 6.32 -10.87 -4.69
CA ALA A 93 7.13 -10.31 -5.77
C ALA A 93 8.03 -9.19 -5.24
N PHE A 94 7.48 -8.27 -4.45
CA PHE A 94 8.23 -7.17 -3.85
C PHE A 94 9.30 -7.67 -2.88
N TYR A 95 9.07 -8.74 -2.12
CA TYR A 95 10.09 -9.35 -1.28
C TYR A 95 11.27 -9.86 -2.11
N TRP A 96 11.01 -10.63 -3.17
CA TRP A 96 12.07 -11.19 -4.01
C TRP A 96 12.83 -10.12 -4.78
N PHE A 97 12.12 -9.29 -5.56
CA PHE A 97 12.75 -8.25 -6.36
C PHE A 97 13.36 -7.15 -5.50
N GLY A 98 12.66 -6.72 -4.45
CA GLY A 98 13.15 -5.70 -3.52
C GLY A 98 14.41 -6.15 -2.81
N ARG A 99 14.53 -7.43 -2.44
CA ARG A 99 15.76 -7.97 -1.84
C ARG A 99 16.92 -7.97 -2.83
N ILE A 100 16.70 -8.43 -4.06
CA ILE A 100 17.72 -8.41 -5.13
C ILE A 100 18.19 -6.97 -5.38
N VAL A 101 17.26 -6.02 -5.52
CA VAL A 101 17.58 -4.59 -5.70
C VAL A 101 18.31 -4.04 -4.49
N GLY A 102 17.95 -4.45 -3.28
CA GLY A 102 18.56 -4.01 -2.04
C GLY A 102 19.99 -4.51 -1.89
N ASP A 103 20.25 -5.73 -2.33
CA ASP A 103 21.58 -6.34 -2.34
C ASP A 103 22.48 -5.70 -3.43
N LEU A 104 21.91 -5.29 -4.57
CA LEU A 104 22.65 -4.66 -5.68
C LEU A 104 22.91 -3.16 -5.48
N LEU A 105 21.91 -2.40 -5.01
CA LEU A 105 21.92 -0.94 -4.97
C LEU A 105 22.02 -0.37 -3.54
N GLY A 106 21.88 -1.23 -2.53
CA GLY A 106 21.86 -0.86 -1.13
C GLY A 106 20.46 -0.57 -0.61
N ASN A 107 20.22 -0.98 0.64
CA ASN A 107 18.93 -0.86 1.33
C ASN A 107 18.34 0.57 1.37
N HIS A 108 19.20 1.59 1.42
CA HIS A 108 18.78 3.01 1.47
C HIS A 108 18.07 3.48 0.19
N ARG A 109 18.22 2.78 -0.94
CA ARG A 109 17.61 3.15 -2.22
C ARG A 109 16.24 2.50 -2.45
N ILE A 110 15.86 1.52 -1.64
CA ILE A 110 14.59 0.80 -1.81
C ILE A 110 13.38 1.72 -1.67
N LEU A 111 13.35 2.57 -0.64
CA LEU A 111 12.22 3.46 -0.42
C LEU A 111 12.07 4.53 -1.53
N PRO A 112 13.14 5.25 -1.94
CA PRO A 112 13.06 6.14 -3.10
C PRO A 112 12.60 5.43 -4.38
N LEU A 113 13.11 4.23 -4.66
CA LEU A 113 12.72 3.46 -5.83
C LEU A 113 11.26 3.01 -5.78
N TYR A 114 10.77 2.60 -4.60
CA TYR A 114 9.37 2.26 -4.39
C TYR A 114 8.47 3.48 -4.68
N ILE A 115 8.76 4.64 -4.08
CA ILE A 115 7.98 5.87 -4.30
C ILE A 115 8.03 6.29 -5.77
N ALA A 116 9.21 6.26 -6.40
CA ALA A 116 9.36 6.59 -7.81
C ALA A 116 8.57 5.64 -8.71
N SER A 117 8.57 4.33 -8.40
CA SER A 117 7.79 3.34 -9.16
C SER A 117 6.28 3.60 -9.09
N VAL A 118 5.78 3.99 -7.91
CA VAL A 118 4.37 4.35 -7.71
C VAL A 118 4.03 5.60 -8.51
N ILE A 119 4.85 6.67 -8.43
CA ILE A 119 4.61 7.91 -9.17
C ILE A 119 4.61 7.65 -10.68
N VAL A 120 5.64 6.96 -11.19
CA VAL A 120 5.76 6.66 -12.62
C VAL A 120 4.60 5.76 -13.07
N GLY A 121 4.22 4.74 -12.30
CA GLY A 121 3.08 3.89 -12.61
C GLY A 121 1.77 4.66 -12.75
N ASN A 122 1.50 5.59 -11.82
CA ASN A 122 0.31 6.45 -11.86
C ASN A 122 0.34 7.43 -13.05
N LEU A 123 1.49 8.02 -13.37
CA LEU A 123 1.65 8.91 -14.53
C LEU A 123 1.44 8.17 -15.84
N VAL A 124 1.98 6.96 -15.95
CA VAL A 124 1.78 6.10 -17.13
C VAL A 124 0.30 5.74 -17.26
N PHE A 125 -0.35 5.30 -16.17
CA PHE A 125 -1.79 5.03 -16.17
C PHE A 125 -2.58 6.23 -16.71
N PHE A 126 -2.28 7.44 -16.23
CA PHE A 126 -2.92 8.67 -16.72
C PHE A 126 -2.70 8.92 -18.23
N SER A 127 -1.48 8.71 -18.72
CA SER A 127 -1.15 8.97 -20.14
C SER A 127 -1.87 8.07 -21.15
N TYR A 128 -2.37 6.92 -20.70
CA TYR A 128 -3.11 5.97 -21.55
C TYR A 128 -4.62 6.29 -21.64
N PHE A 129 -5.12 7.30 -20.92
CA PHE A 129 -6.51 7.77 -20.97
C PHE A 129 -6.63 9.16 -21.58
#